data_AF-A0A430QE12-F1
#
_entry.id   AF-A0A430QE12-F1
#
_cell.length_a   1.000
_cell.length_b   1.000
_cell.length_c   1.000
_cell.angle_alpha   90.00
_cell.angle_beta   90.00
_cell.angle_gamma   90.00
#
_symmetry.space_group_name_H-M   'P 1'
#
loop_
_entity.id
_entity.type
_entity.pdbx_description
1 polymer ?
#
loop_
_entity_poly.entity_id
_entity_poly.type
_entity_poly.pdbx_seq_one_letter_code
_entity_poly.pdbx_strand_id
1 'polypeptide(L)'
;MASVTVANLHVKCRNSPYPRTSDIQRYPVPDDKVSWNLSWPEYHPVAYTAPGISKKPWADPDNQLSIIFGNIFRYYCSSKYCFSNSSTIS
;
A
#
# COMPACT_ATOMS: atom_id res chain seq x y z
N MET A 1 -17.90 27.68 -13.45
CA MET A 1 -16.59 27.24 -12.92
C MET A 1 -16.87 26.18 -11.87
N ALA A 2 -16.67 24.90 -12.17
CA ALA A 2 -16.84 23.84 -11.17
C ALA A 2 -15.74 24.00 -10.11
N SER A 3 -16.12 24.09 -8.85
CA SER A 3 -15.19 24.12 -7.73
C SER A 3 -14.47 22.78 -7.67
N VAL A 4 -13.20 22.76 -8.07
CA VAL A 4 -12.33 21.60 -7.87
C VAL A 4 -12.15 21.47 -6.37
N THR A 5 -12.94 20.60 -5.74
CA THR A 5 -12.65 20.15 -4.39
C THR A 5 -11.30 19.43 -4.46
N VAL A 6 -10.24 20.09 -3.99
CA VAL A 6 -8.94 19.43 -3.80
C VAL A 6 -9.18 18.40 -2.70
N ALA A 7 -9.48 17.16 -3.10
CA ALA A 7 -9.46 16.05 -2.18
C ALA A 7 -8.08 16.06 -1.52
N ASN A 8 -8.01 15.96 -0.19
CA ASN A 8 -6.75 15.91 0.54
C ASN A 8 -6.13 14.52 0.31
N LEU A 9 -5.53 14.36 -0.87
CA LEU A 9 -4.93 13.12 -1.33
C LEU A 9 -3.56 12.94 -0.67
N HIS A 10 -3.17 11.68 -0.44
CA HIS A 10 -1.88 11.34 0.16
C HIS A 10 -0.71 11.49 -0.83
N VAL A 11 -0.44 12.72 -1.28
CA VAL A 11 0.57 13.03 -2.32
C VAL A 11 1.97 12.56 -1.93
N LYS A 12 2.39 12.79 -0.68
CA LYS A 12 3.73 12.37 -0.19
C LYS A 12 3.97 10.86 -0.32
N CYS A 13 2.93 10.04 -0.15
CA CYS A 13 3.03 8.58 -0.20
C CYS A 13 3.17 8.04 -1.63
N ARG A 14 2.77 8.83 -2.64
CA ARG A 14 2.84 8.47 -4.06
C ARG A 14 4.09 9.01 -4.75
N ASN A 15 4.90 9.82 -4.06
CA ASN A 15 6.09 10.39 -4.65
C ASN A 15 7.20 9.34 -4.82
N SER A 16 7.99 9.50 -5.89
CA SER A 16 9.14 8.67 -6.21
C SER A 16 10.43 9.51 -6.19
N PRO A 17 11.59 8.91 -5.89
CA PRO A 17 11.81 7.50 -5.54
C PRO A 17 11.31 7.12 -4.13
N TYR A 18 11.24 5.82 -3.83
CA TYR A 18 10.98 5.37 -2.47
C TYR A 18 12.07 5.90 -1.52
N PRO A 19 11.73 6.39 -0.31
CA PRO A 19 12.72 6.97 0.58
C PRO A 19 13.90 6.03 0.89
N ARG A 20 15.11 6.59 0.92
CA ARG A 20 16.38 5.84 1.16
C ARG A 20 16.71 4.82 0.07
N THR A 21 16.13 4.96 -1.11
CA THR A 21 16.50 4.23 -2.32
C THR A 21 16.73 5.23 -3.45
N SER A 22 17.65 4.92 -4.36
CA SER A 22 17.91 5.73 -5.56
C SER A 22 17.23 5.18 -6.81
N ASP A 23 16.93 3.89 -6.81
CA ASP A 23 16.54 3.07 -7.96
C ASP A 23 15.07 2.61 -7.88
N ILE A 24 14.47 2.53 -6.70
CA ILE A 24 13.09 2.05 -6.53
C ILE A 24 12.09 3.16 -6.84
N GLN A 25 11.49 3.07 -8.03
CA GLN A 25 10.39 3.94 -8.46
C GLN A 25 9.05 3.34 -8.05
N ARG A 26 8.15 4.16 -7.49
CA ARG A 26 6.76 3.76 -7.29
C ARG A 26 6.02 3.77 -8.61
N TYR A 27 5.03 2.91 -8.74
CA TYR A 27 4.10 2.98 -9.84
C TYR A 27 3.32 4.30 -9.78
N PRO A 28 3.22 5.08 -10.88
CA PRO A 28 2.52 6.35 -10.87
C PRO A 28 1.03 6.10 -10.65
N VAL A 29 0.47 6.74 -9.62
CA VAL A 29 -0.96 6.67 -9.31
C VAL A 29 -1.59 8.04 -9.52
N PRO A 30 -2.35 8.26 -10.61
CA PRO A 30 -3.12 9.47 -10.86
C PRO A 30 -4.13 9.77 -9.74
N ASP A 31 -4.54 11.03 -9.60
CA ASP A 31 -5.45 11.48 -8.54
C ASP A 31 -6.85 10.82 -8.62
N ASP A 32 -7.33 10.50 -9.82
CA ASP A 32 -8.60 9.79 -10.06
C ASP A 32 -8.54 8.30 -9.72
N LYS A 33 -7.33 7.73 -9.58
CA LYS A 33 -7.09 6.31 -9.30
C LYS A 33 -6.63 6.02 -7.86
N VAL A 34 -6.70 7.02 -6.96
CA VAL A 34 -6.28 6.85 -5.55
C VAL A 34 -7.29 6.03 -4.73
N SER A 35 -8.57 6.04 -5.12
CA SER A 35 -9.62 5.32 -4.39
C SER A 35 -9.53 3.81 -4.61
N TRP A 36 -9.43 3.04 -3.53
CA TRP A 36 -9.44 1.57 -3.56
C TRP A 36 -10.77 0.96 -4.01
N ASN A 37 -11.88 1.73 -3.96
CA ASN A 37 -13.19 1.25 -4.43
C ASN A 37 -13.31 1.23 -5.96
N LEU A 38 -12.33 1.81 -6.67
CA LEU A 38 -12.30 1.82 -8.12
C LEU A 38 -11.60 0.56 -8.64
N SER A 39 -12.23 -0.14 -9.59
CA SER A 39 -11.55 -1.21 -10.31
C SER A 39 -10.43 -0.63 -11.18
N TRP A 40 -9.21 -1.13 -11.00
CA TRP A 40 -8.05 -0.76 -11.80
C TRP A 40 -7.18 -1.98 -12.12
N PRO A 41 -7.57 -2.79 -13.13
CA PRO A 41 -6.86 -4.02 -13.49
C PRO A 41 -5.43 -3.79 -13.98
N GLU A 42 -5.15 -2.61 -14.54
CA GLU A 42 -3.83 -2.25 -15.06
C GLU A 42 -2.85 -1.79 -13.97
N TYR A 43 -3.28 -1.76 -12.70
CA TYR A 43 -2.42 -1.38 -11.58
C TYR A 43 -1.38 -2.48 -11.27
N HIS A 44 -0.11 -2.22 -11.61
CA HIS A 44 0.99 -3.17 -11.44
C HIS A 44 2.13 -2.54 -10.62
N PRO A 45 1.97 -2.40 -9.28
CA PRO A 45 2.98 -1.79 -8.43
C PRO A 45 4.23 -2.67 -8.31
N VAL A 46 5.38 -2.01 -8.12
CA VAL A 46 6.64 -2.71 -7.79
C VAL A 46 6.56 -3.26 -6.37
N ALA A 47 6.78 -4.56 -6.23
CA ALA A 47 6.93 -5.20 -4.92
C ALA A 47 8.33 -4.91 -4.35
N TYR A 48 8.39 -4.18 -3.25
CA TYR A 48 9.66 -3.83 -2.59
C TYR A 48 9.51 -3.80 -1.07
N THR A 49 10.41 -4.52 -0.40
CA THR A 49 10.63 -4.46 1.06
C THR A 49 12.11 -4.20 1.29
N ALA A 50 12.45 -3.22 2.14
CA ALA A 50 13.85 -2.90 2.40
C ALA A 50 14.57 -4.10 3.05
N PRO A 51 15.80 -4.46 2.62
CA PRO A 51 16.48 -5.68 3.07
C PRO A 51 16.77 -5.71 4.58
N GLY A 52 16.86 -4.54 5.22
CA GLY A 52 17.04 -4.41 6.67
C GLY A 52 15.78 -4.63 7.51
N ILE A 53 14.63 -4.94 6.91
CA ILE A 53 13.35 -5.16 7.61
C ILE A 53 13.17 -6.63 8.01
N SER A 54 13.64 -7.57 7.20
CA SER A 54 13.45 -9.00 7.47
C SER A 54 14.10 -9.38 8.81
N LYS A 55 13.38 -10.19 9.60
CA LYS A 55 13.80 -10.71 10.92
C LYS A 55 13.97 -9.65 12.01
N LYS A 56 13.42 -8.45 11.84
CA LYS A 56 13.41 -7.45 12.93
C LYS A 56 12.28 -7.76 13.92
N PRO A 57 12.51 -7.61 15.24
CA PRO A 57 11.51 -7.96 16.26
C PRO A 57 10.26 -7.07 16.23
N TRP A 58 10.33 -5.92 15.57
CA TRP A 58 9.24 -4.96 15.37
C TRP A 58 8.58 -5.07 14.00
N ALA A 59 9.13 -5.90 13.09
CA ALA A 59 8.56 -6.11 11.77
C ALA A 59 7.57 -7.28 11.81
N ASP A 60 6.58 -7.24 10.92
CA ASP A 60 5.73 -8.41 10.70
C ASP A 60 6.56 -9.57 10.15
N PRO A 61 6.21 -10.82 10.47
CA PRO A 61 6.84 -11.98 9.84
C PRO A 61 6.56 -12.00 8.34
N ASP A 62 7.56 -12.42 7.55
CA ASP A 62 7.45 -12.52 6.08
C ASP A 62 6.38 -13.55 5.62
N ASN A 63 5.92 -14.41 6.53
CA ASN A 63 4.88 -15.42 6.27
C ASN A 63 3.47 -14.82 6.36
N GLN A 64 2.79 -14.76 5.21
CA GLN A 64 1.41 -14.31 5.02
C GLN A 64 0.36 -15.15 5.78
N LEU A 65 0.70 -16.35 6.26
CA LEU A 65 -0.22 -17.30 6.90
C LEU A 65 -0.22 -17.24 8.43
N SER A 66 0.74 -16.54 9.06
CA SER A 66 0.83 -16.47 10.53
C SER A 66 0.34 -15.14 11.13
N ILE A 67 -0.12 -14.19 10.30
CA ILE A 67 -0.77 -12.98 10.80
C ILE A 67 -2.21 -13.34 11.19
N ILE A 68 -2.37 -13.97 12.35
CA ILE A 68 -3.67 -14.01 13.02
C ILE A 68 -3.89 -12.58 13.53
N PHE A 69 -4.73 -11.82 12.82
CA PHE A 69 -5.11 -10.43 13.16
C PHE A 69 -5.69 -10.24 14.58
N GLY A 70 -5.80 -11.32 15.36
CA GLY A 70 -6.26 -11.31 16.75
C GLY A 70 -5.19 -10.94 17.80
N ASN A 71 -3.89 -11.07 17.52
CA ASN A 71 -2.84 -10.89 18.55
C ASN A 71 -1.90 -9.69 18.35
N ILE A 72 -2.11 -8.89 17.30
CA ILE A 72 -1.47 -7.58 17.15
C ILE A 72 -2.60 -6.57 17.07
N PHE A 73 -2.76 -5.73 18.11
CA PHE A 73 -3.76 -4.66 18.19
C PHE A 73 -3.50 -3.61 17.08
N ARG A 74 -3.84 -3.91 15.82
CA ARG A 74 -3.93 -2.92 14.73
C ARG A 74 -5.30 -2.24 14.76
N TYR A 75 -5.59 -1.53 15.84
CA TYR A 75 -6.70 -0.59 15.84
C TYR A 75 -6.18 0.72 15.24
N TYR A 76 -6.49 0.94 13.96
CA TYR A 76 -6.31 2.25 13.33
C TYR A 76 -7.65 3.01 13.39
N CYS A 77 -7.59 4.27 13.84
CA CYS A 77 -8.73 5.17 14.06
C CYS A 77 -9.45 5.63 12.76
N SER A 78 -9.38 4.86 11.68
CA SER A 78 -10.15 5.06 10.47
C SER A 78 -10.53 3.69 9.92
N SER A 79 -11.76 3.28 10.21
CA SER A 79 -12.33 1.97 9.92
C SER A 79 -12.11 1.50 8.47
N LYS A 80 -11.88 0.17 8.36
CA LYS A 80 -11.91 -0.72 7.18
C LYS A 80 -10.67 -0.70 6.26
N TYR A 81 -9.87 -1.76 6.37
CA TYR A 81 -8.99 -2.22 5.30
C TYR A 81 -9.71 -3.31 4.50
N CYS A 82 -9.64 -3.26 3.17
CA CYS A 82 -10.09 -4.33 2.29
C CYS A 82 -8.90 -5.24 1.96
N PHE A 83 -9.03 -6.55 2.18
CA PHE A 83 -8.05 -7.54 1.74
C PHE A 83 -8.41 -7.99 0.32
N SER A 84 -7.53 -7.74 -0.64
CA SER A 84 -7.62 -8.30 -1.99
C SER A 84 -6.31 -9.02 -2.28
N ASN A 85 -6.30 -10.34 -2.17
CA ASN A 85 -5.21 -11.17 -2.68
C ASN A 85 -5.74 -11.89 -3.91
N SER A 86 -5.51 -11.33 -5.09
CA SER A 86 -5.86 -11.98 -6.36
C SER A 86 -4.66 -12.81 -6.81
N SER A 87 -4.44 -13.93 -6.13
CA SER A 87 -3.55 -14.99 -6.62
C SER A 87 -4.41 -16.19 -6.98
N THR A 88 -5.17 -16.08 -8.07
CA THR A 88 -5.60 -17.24 -8.84
C THR A 88 -4.35 -17.83 -9.50
N ILE A 89 -3.77 -18.84 -8.85
CA ILE A 89 -2.91 -19.81 -9.52
C ILE A 89 -3.86 -20.82 -10.17
N SER A 90 -3.79 -20.88 -11.50
CA SER A 90 -4.37 -21.89 -12.39
C SER A 90 -3.89 -23.29 -12.06
#